data_AF-A0A8H8NP38-F1
#
_entry.id   AF-A0A8H8NP38-F1
#
_cell.length_a   1.000
_cell.length_b   1.000
_cell.length_c   1.000
_cell.angle_alpha   90.00
_cell.angle_beta   90.00
_cell.angle_gamma   90.00
#
_symmetry.space_group_name_H-M   'P 1'
#
loop_
_entity.id
_entity.type
_entity.pdbx_description
1 polymer ?
#
loop_
_entity_poly.entity_id
_entity_poly.type
_entity_poly.pdbx_seq_one_letter_code
_entity_poly.pdbx_strand_id
1 'polypeptide(L)'
;MPFRSHSTLPLALRGLILTGLKTGPIPGSAPAYLVSWSLSRRGIPRTAFEFARLLFALDPIGDPHGAAFYLDYLSAKGGMGQWLLDVWNIWPEVRKEIADNPLASHGIDIHCIPGWAYTRSLILYDQEAKKRGATHDVSTAALKEAILAFPEVVPYLVDKAGVNLPGNIRAHDTLRITTQYTHDDPAGSTLHMLGHLYALRANSLWKNEPHSVWLTSTVASAEAQLGAKSSMRENALNHFGQGPSEAMARHAIVADLRAINAYCRPGTFPPIIHAYDPLSPSTSLTYYDETYFQDVPRGQSSARTASHDRQHMPGDFADDDGAGVDLEDMDPQVYLIISWIKHKIMGML
;
A
#
# COMPACT_ATOMS: atom_id res chain seq x y z
N MET A 1 -1.30 -48.49 -22.88
CA MET A 1 -2.60 -48.04 -23.43
C MET A 1 -3.39 -47.39 -22.30
N PRO A 2 -3.87 -46.15 -22.46
CA PRO A 2 -4.17 -45.28 -21.34
C PRO A 2 -5.60 -45.44 -20.80
N PHE A 3 -5.73 -45.24 -19.49
CA PHE A 3 -6.98 -45.14 -18.75
C PHE A 3 -7.63 -43.77 -18.97
N ARG A 4 -8.92 -43.76 -19.34
CA ARG A 4 -9.81 -42.59 -19.29
C ARG A 4 -10.24 -42.35 -17.85
N SER A 5 -10.04 -41.14 -17.35
CA SER A 5 -10.70 -40.60 -16.15
C SER A 5 -11.46 -39.35 -16.57
N HIS A 6 -12.79 -39.42 -16.51
CA HIS A 6 -13.67 -38.26 -16.66
C HIS A 6 -13.69 -37.48 -15.34
N SER A 7 -13.16 -36.25 -15.34
CA SER A 7 -13.58 -35.20 -14.42
C SER A 7 -13.96 -33.97 -15.23
N THR A 8 -15.26 -33.72 -15.32
CA THR A 8 -15.87 -32.57 -15.99
C THR A 8 -15.77 -31.35 -15.08
N LEU A 9 -14.80 -30.48 -15.34
CA LEU A 9 -14.84 -29.08 -14.90
C LEU A 9 -15.83 -28.31 -15.80
N PRO A 10 -16.66 -27.40 -15.24
CA PRO A 10 -17.64 -26.64 -16.02
C PRO A 10 -16.96 -25.72 -17.05
N LEU A 11 -17.62 -25.57 -18.21
CA LEU A 11 -17.12 -24.90 -19.43
C LEU A 11 -16.72 -23.42 -19.29
N ALA A 12 -16.90 -22.79 -18.13
CA ALA A 12 -16.61 -21.37 -17.92
C ALA A 12 -15.11 -21.05 -17.72
N LEU A 13 -14.23 -22.05 -17.57
CA LEU A 13 -12.82 -21.83 -17.21
C LEU A 13 -11.78 -22.15 -18.31
N ARG A 14 -12.20 -22.43 -19.55
CA ARG A 14 -11.26 -22.73 -20.66
C ARG A 14 -11.06 -21.60 -21.68
N GLY A 15 -11.69 -20.44 -21.47
CA GLY A 15 -11.66 -19.32 -22.41
C GLY A 15 -10.66 -18.20 -22.09
N LEU A 16 -9.63 -18.43 -21.26
CA LEU A 16 -8.78 -17.33 -20.77
C LEU A 16 -7.27 -17.62 -20.85
N ILE A 17 -6.84 -18.41 -21.84
CA ILE A 17 -5.41 -18.71 -22.06
C ILE A 17 -4.90 -18.32 -23.46
N LEU A 18 -5.75 -17.93 -24.42
CA LEU A 18 -5.28 -17.67 -25.79
C LEU A 18 -5.94 -16.47 -26.49
N THR A 19 -5.94 -15.31 -25.85
CA THR A 19 -6.13 -14.04 -26.56
C THR A 19 -5.17 -12.99 -25.99
N GLY A 20 -4.21 -12.58 -26.83
CA GLY A 20 -3.32 -11.48 -26.54
C GLY A 20 -4.14 -10.22 -26.27
N LEU A 21 -4.11 -9.77 -25.02
CA LEU A 21 -4.70 -8.50 -24.61
C LEU A 21 -3.71 -7.39 -25.00
N LYS A 22 -4.02 -6.73 -26.12
CA LYS A 22 -3.63 -5.33 -26.34
C LYS A 22 -4.09 -4.55 -25.11
N THR A 23 -3.15 -3.98 -24.36
CA THR A 23 -3.40 -3.19 -23.16
C THR A 23 -4.01 -1.85 -23.53
N GLY A 24 -5.34 -1.78 -23.53
CA GLY A 24 -6.08 -0.51 -23.47
C GLY A 24 -5.96 0.14 -22.09
N PRO A 25 -6.23 1.46 -21.97
CA PRO A 25 -6.03 2.21 -20.74
C PRO A 25 -6.98 1.69 -19.65
N ILE A 26 -6.42 1.34 -18.48
CA ILE A 26 -7.19 0.88 -17.32
C ILE A 26 -8.03 2.05 -16.80
N PRO A 27 -9.38 2.02 -16.88
CA PRO A 27 -10.20 3.09 -16.36
C PRO A 27 -10.41 2.90 -14.85
N GLY A 28 -10.00 3.89 -14.05
CA GLY A 28 -10.43 4.07 -12.66
C GLY A 28 -9.76 3.13 -11.64
N SER A 29 -8.70 3.60 -10.98
CA SER A 29 -7.98 2.84 -9.94
C SER A 29 -8.37 3.21 -8.50
N ALA A 30 -9.00 4.38 -8.28
CA ALA A 30 -9.65 4.75 -7.03
C ALA A 30 -10.74 3.76 -6.53
N PRO A 31 -11.56 3.10 -7.37
CA PRO A 31 -12.59 2.18 -6.91
C PRO A 31 -12.03 0.98 -6.16
N ALA A 32 -10.91 0.40 -6.62
CA ALA A 32 -10.37 -0.84 -6.04
C ALA A 32 -9.86 -0.64 -4.61
N TYR A 33 -9.18 0.48 -4.36
CA TYR A 33 -8.71 0.82 -3.03
C TYR A 33 -9.88 1.23 -2.10
N LEU A 34 -10.84 2.02 -2.60
CA LEU A 34 -12.07 2.33 -1.87
C LEU A 34 -12.85 1.06 -1.49
N VAL A 35 -12.86 0.05 -2.37
CA VAL A 35 -13.45 -1.26 -2.09
C VAL A 35 -12.70 -1.94 -0.94
N SER A 36 -11.37 -2.09 -1.00
CA SER A 36 -10.61 -2.73 0.09
C SER A 36 -10.84 -2.04 1.45
N TRP A 37 -10.78 -0.70 1.48
CA TRP A 37 -11.02 0.08 2.69
C TRP A 37 -12.45 -0.07 3.23
N SER A 38 -13.46 0.03 2.37
CA SER A 38 -14.87 -0.11 2.77
C SER A 38 -15.20 -1.53 3.28
N LEU A 39 -14.58 -2.57 2.71
CA LEU A 39 -14.75 -3.96 3.14
C LEU A 39 -14.25 -4.20 4.56
N SER A 40 -13.10 -3.62 4.93
CA SER A 40 -12.57 -3.74 6.28
C SER A 40 -13.44 -3.02 7.32
N ARG A 41 -14.00 -1.86 6.98
CA ARG A 41 -14.99 -1.15 7.82
C ARG A 41 -16.29 -1.95 7.98
N ARG A 42 -16.65 -2.76 7.00
CA ARG A 42 -17.82 -3.66 7.03
C ARG A 42 -17.57 -4.99 7.75
N GLY A 43 -16.39 -5.17 8.35
CA GLY A 43 -16.08 -6.35 9.16
C GLY A 43 -15.62 -7.57 8.36
N ILE A 44 -15.15 -7.38 7.11
CA ILE A 44 -14.63 -8.47 6.26
C ILE A 44 -13.13 -8.24 6.00
N PRO A 45 -12.27 -8.29 7.04
CA PRO A 45 -10.84 -7.96 6.92
C PRO A 45 -10.10 -8.95 6.02
N ARG A 46 -10.54 -10.21 5.93
CA ARG A 46 -9.93 -11.20 5.06
C ARG A 46 -10.09 -10.86 3.58
N THR A 47 -11.29 -10.48 3.14
CA THR A 47 -11.50 -10.06 1.75
C THR A 47 -10.73 -8.76 1.46
N ALA A 48 -10.75 -7.79 2.37
CA ALA A 48 -9.96 -6.57 2.23
C ALA A 48 -8.46 -6.87 2.06
N PHE A 49 -7.93 -7.84 2.82
CA PHE A 49 -6.55 -8.34 2.67
C PHE A 49 -6.28 -8.89 1.28
N GLU A 50 -7.12 -9.77 0.75
CA GLU A 50 -6.90 -10.35 -0.59
C GLU A 50 -6.90 -9.28 -1.68
N PHE A 51 -7.77 -8.26 -1.57
CA PHE A 51 -7.79 -7.13 -2.51
C PHE A 51 -6.54 -6.26 -2.38
N ALA A 52 -6.12 -5.93 -1.16
CA ALA A 52 -4.90 -5.15 -0.94
C ALA A 52 -3.65 -5.91 -1.41
N ARG A 53 -3.63 -7.23 -1.21
CA ARG A 53 -2.55 -8.12 -1.65
C ARG A 53 -2.49 -8.20 -3.17
N LEU A 54 -3.65 -8.26 -3.84
CA LEU A 54 -3.74 -8.19 -5.29
C LEU A 54 -3.20 -6.85 -5.81
N LEU A 55 -3.62 -5.72 -5.22
CA LEU A 55 -3.14 -4.39 -5.61
C LEU A 55 -1.62 -4.27 -5.45
N PHE A 56 -1.09 -4.71 -4.32
CA PHE A 56 0.36 -4.72 -4.08
C PHE A 56 1.10 -5.65 -5.04
N ALA A 57 0.50 -6.77 -5.42
CA ALA A 57 1.09 -7.69 -6.39
C ALA A 57 1.18 -7.08 -7.80
N LEU A 58 0.35 -6.10 -8.18
CA LEU A 58 0.42 -5.48 -9.51
C LEU A 58 1.77 -4.80 -9.75
N ASP A 59 2.20 -4.00 -8.77
CA ASP A 59 3.49 -3.31 -8.72
C ASP A 59 4.01 -3.26 -7.28
N PRO A 60 4.75 -4.30 -6.85
CA PRO A 60 5.27 -4.40 -5.48
C PRO A 60 6.47 -3.46 -5.23
N ILE A 61 7.04 -2.90 -6.30
CA ILE A 61 8.22 -2.02 -6.23
C ILE A 61 7.73 -0.58 -6.11
N GLY A 62 6.95 -0.09 -7.06
CA GLY A 62 6.46 1.28 -7.04
C GLY A 62 5.33 1.52 -6.04
N ASP A 63 4.50 0.51 -5.77
CA ASP A 63 3.27 0.58 -4.97
C ASP A 63 2.55 1.95 -5.08
N PRO A 64 2.13 2.37 -6.30
CA PRO A 64 1.57 3.70 -6.52
C PRO A 64 0.30 3.94 -5.70
N HIS A 65 -0.41 2.88 -5.30
CA HIS A 65 -1.62 2.97 -4.48
C HIS A 65 -1.35 3.01 -2.97
N GLY A 66 -0.13 2.71 -2.53
CA GLY A 66 0.21 2.60 -1.11
C GLY A 66 -0.43 1.39 -0.43
N ALA A 67 -0.73 0.31 -1.17
CA ALA A 67 -1.32 -0.91 -0.62
C ALA A 67 -0.48 -1.49 0.53
N ALA A 68 0.85 -1.34 0.47
CA ALA A 68 1.77 -1.79 1.51
C ALA A 68 1.48 -1.15 2.87
N PHE A 69 1.07 0.13 2.92
CA PHE A 69 0.78 0.82 4.18
C PHE A 69 -0.51 0.36 4.86
N TYR A 70 -1.25 -0.57 4.25
CA TYR A 70 -2.47 -1.15 4.81
C TYR A 70 -2.40 -2.67 5.03
N LEU A 71 -1.55 -3.34 4.26
CA LEU A 71 -1.36 -4.79 4.34
C LEU A 71 -0.86 -5.27 5.70
N ASP A 72 -0.06 -4.45 6.37
CA ASP A 72 0.38 -4.67 7.75
C ASP A 72 -0.82 -4.96 8.67
N TYR A 73 -1.73 -4.01 8.85
CA TYR A 73 -2.91 -4.13 9.69
C TYR A 73 -3.84 -5.27 9.24
N LEU A 74 -4.08 -5.36 7.94
CA LEU A 74 -4.98 -6.37 7.37
C LEU A 74 -4.44 -7.79 7.55
N SER A 75 -3.13 -7.99 7.54
CA SER A 75 -2.53 -9.31 7.76
C SER A 75 -2.82 -9.83 9.16
N ALA A 76 -2.66 -9.00 10.20
CA ALA A 76 -2.98 -9.36 11.57
C ALA A 76 -4.48 -9.57 11.76
N LYS A 77 -5.30 -8.61 11.32
CA LYS A 77 -6.76 -8.66 11.51
C LYS A 77 -7.45 -9.73 10.66
N GLY A 78 -6.92 -10.03 9.49
CA GLY A 78 -7.42 -11.03 8.55
C GLY A 78 -6.91 -12.46 8.80
N GLY A 79 -6.11 -12.66 9.85
CA GLY A 79 -5.54 -13.97 10.18
C GLY A 79 -4.46 -14.44 9.21
N MET A 80 -3.85 -13.53 8.45
CA MET A 80 -2.80 -13.77 7.45
C MET A 80 -1.42 -13.36 7.97
N GLY A 81 -1.19 -13.56 9.27
CA GLY A 81 0.06 -13.17 9.91
C GLY A 81 1.28 -13.92 9.37
N GLN A 82 1.13 -15.21 9.04
CA GLN A 82 2.23 -16.00 8.48
C GLN A 82 2.74 -15.41 7.15
N TRP A 83 1.82 -14.99 6.28
CA TRP A 83 2.17 -14.33 5.02
C TRP A 83 3.01 -13.07 5.25
N LEU A 84 2.68 -12.24 6.26
CA LEU A 84 3.49 -11.06 6.56
C LEU A 84 4.91 -11.44 7.00
N LEU A 85 5.06 -12.46 7.85
CA LEU A 85 6.38 -12.93 8.27
C LEU A 85 7.19 -13.47 7.09
N ASP A 86 6.54 -14.22 6.20
CA ASP A 86 7.17 -14.81 5.03
C ASP A 86 7.65 -13.72 4.06
N VAL A 87 6.81 -12.72 3.79
CA VAL A 87 7.16 -11.53 2.98
C VAL A 87 8.28 -10.73 3.63
N TRP A 88 8.23 -10.53 4.95
CA TRP A 88 9.29 -9.84 5.68
C TRP A 88 10.64 -10.54 5.56
N ASN A 89 10.67 -11.87 5.58
CA ASN A 89 11.91 -12.64 5.53
C ASN A 89 12.54 -12.68 4.13
N ILE A 90 11.73 -12.68 3.07
CA ILE A 90 12.22 -12.70 1.68
C ILE A 90 12.56 -11.31 1.15
N TRP A 91 12.02 -10.24 1.74
CA TRP A 91 12.18 -8.88 1.24
C TRP A 91 13.64 -8.44 0.98
N PRO A 92 14.64 -8.81 1.82
CA PRO A 92 16.03 -8.49 1.54
C PRO A 92 16.57 -9.13 0.25
N GLU A 93 16.10 -10.34 -0.12
CA GLU A 93 16.49 -11.01 -1.37
C GLU A 93 15.86 -10.29 -2.56
N VAL A 94 14.56 -10.00 -2.46
CA VAL A 94 13.81 -9.22 -3.45
C VAL A 94 14.51 -7.88 -3.73
N ARG A 95 14.96 -7.19 -2.67
CA ARG A 95 15.63 -5.90 -2.79
C ARG A 95 17.01 -5.96 -3.44
N LYS A 96 17.75 -7.05 -3.26
CA LYS A 96 19.03 -7.24 -3.96
C LYS A 96 18.82 -7.38 -5.45
N GLU A 97 17.86 -8.21 -5.86
CA GLU A 97 17.53 -8.39 -7.29
C GLU A 97 17.05 -7.09 -7.94
N ILE A 98 16.33 -6.24 -7.19
CA ILE A 98 15.87 -4.92 -7.66
C ILE A 98 17.02 -3.92 -7.71
N ALA A 99 17.92 -3.90 -6.73
CA ALA A 99 19.02 -2.94 -6.65
C ALA A 99 20.00 -3.07 -7.81
N ASP A 100 20.16 -4.28 -8.35
CA ASP A 100 20.97 -4.54 -9.54
C ASP A 100 20.31 -4.01 -10.83
N ASN A 101 19.07 -3.51 -10.75
CA ASN A 101 18.31 -2.96 -11.86
C ASN A 101 18.27 -1.40 -11.87
N PRO A 102 18.94 -0.74 -12.82
CA PRO A 102 18.98 0.73 -12.90
C PRO A 102 17.63 1.41 -13.11
N LEU A 103 16.65 0.73 -13.71
CA LEU A 103 15.30 1.25 -13.98
C LEU A 103 14.38 1.19 -12.75
N ALA A 104 14.73 0.39 -11.73
CA ALA A 104 13.90 0.16 -10.55
C ALA A 104 14.27 1.04 -9.34
N SER A 105 15.09 2.08 -9.56
CA SER A 105 15.52 2.97 -8.49
C SER A 105 14.33 3.71 -7.86
N HIS A 106 14.20 3.58 -6.54
CA HIS A 106 13.21 4.20 -5.62
C HIS A 106 11.89 3.45 -5.37
N GLY A 107 11.89 2.13 -5.45
CA GLY A 107 10.78 1.31 -4.93
C GLY A 107 10.65 1.32 -3.41
N ILE A 108 9.43 1.07 -2.91
CA ILE A 108 9.09 1.00 -1.49
C ILE A 108 9.92 -0.08 -0.77
N ASP A 109 10.39 0.21 0.44
CA ASP A 109 11.04 -0.77 1.31
C ASP A 109 10.14 -1.14 2.50
N ILE A 110 9.64 -2.37 2.54
CA ILE A 110 8.81 -2.87 3.64
C ILE A 110 9.53 -2.76 5.00
N HIS A 111 10.84 -2.99 5.07
CA HIS A 111 11.58 -2.86 6.33
C HIS A 111 11.65 -1.43 6.85
N CYS A 112 11.48 -0.44 5.97
CA CYS A 112 11.46 0.97 6.34
C CYS A 112 10.07 1.43 6.80
N ILE A 113 9.01 0.62 6.64
CA ILE A 113 7.65 0.99 7.01
C ILE A 113 7.39 0.60 8.48
N PRO A 114 7.07 1.58 9.36
CA PRO A 114 6.86 1.32 10.79
C PRO A 114 5.79 0.27 11.06
N GLY A 115 4.66 0.34 10.35
CA GLY A 115 3.52 -0.54 10.61
C GLY A 115 3.81 -2.02 10.35
N TRP A 116 4.70 -2.34 9.40
CA TRP A 116 5.16 -3.72 9.17
C TRP A 116 6.01 -4.24 10.32
N ALA A 117 6.95 -3.44 10.83
CA ALA A 117 7.80 -3.82 11.97
C ALA A 117 6.98 -4.06 13.24
N TYR A 118 6.04 -3.16 13.56
CA TYR A 118 5.15 -3.32 14.72
C TYR A 118 4.23 -4.53 14.56
N THR A 119 3.62 -4.70 13.39
CA THR A 119 2.68 -5.81 13.18
C THR A 119 3.38 -7.16 13.13
N ARG A 120 4.61 -7.23 12.61
CA ARG A 120 5.47 -8.42 12.73
C ARG A 120 5.63 -8.85 14.18
N SER A 121 5.97 -7.92 15.08
CA SER A 121 6.14 -8.25 16.49
C SER A 121 4.86 -8.81 17.13
N LEU A 122 3.70 -8.22 16.77
CA LEU A 122 2.40 -8.65 17.26
C LEU A 122 2.03 -10.05 16.77
N ILE A 123 2.26 -10.34 15.48
CA ILE A 123 2.01 -11.66 14.91
C ILE A 123 2.89 -12.72 15.58
N LEU A 124 4.18 -12.43 15.80
CA LEU A 124 5.08 -13.32 16.51
C LEU A 124 4.58 -13.59 17.93
N TYR A 125 4.10 -12.55 18.63
CA TYR A 125 3.53 -12.69 19.96
C TYR A 125 2.33 -13.64 19.97
N ASP A 126 1.39 -13.46 19.05
CA ASP A 126 0.19 -14.31 18.94
C ASP A 126 0.52 -15.75 18.53
N GLN A 127 1.59 -15.96 17.75
CA GLN A 127 2.07 -17.30 17.41
C GLN A 127 2.74 -17.99 18.60
N GLU A 128 3.53 -17.25 19.39
CA GLU A 128 4.14 -17.75 20.62
C GLU A 128 3.09 -18.06 21.68
N ALA A 129 2.07 -17.21 21.86
CA ALA A 129 1.00 -17.41 22.84
C ALA A 129 0.23 -18.73 22.64
N LYS A 130 0.19 -19.25 21.40
CA LYS A 130 -0.43 -20.55 21.09
C LYS A 130 0.42 -21.75 21.54
N LYS A 131 1.72 -21.55 21.79
CA LYS A 131 2.66 -22.57 22.27
C LYS A 131 2.61 -22.62 23.80
N ARG A 132 2.67 -23.83 24.37
CA ARG A 132 2.69 -24.01 25.84
C ARG A 132 4.04 -23.54 26.39
N GLY A 133 4.02 -22.74 27.46
CA GLY A 133 5.24 -22.27 28.13
C GLY A 133 6.00 -21.17 27.38
N ALA A 134 5.31 -20.37 26.56
CA ALA A 134 5.93 -19.29 25.81
C ALA A 134 6.51 -18.20 26.73
N THR A 135 7.77 -17.84 26.49
CA THR A 135 8.49 -16.76 27.18
C THR A 135 8.35 -15.42 26.49
N HIS A 136 7.82 -15.41 25.26
CA HIS A 136 7.68 -14.21 24.41
C HIS A 136 8.99 -13.49 24.09
N ASP A 137 10.13 -14.19 24.13
CA ASP A 137 11.45 -13.59 23.93
C ASP A 137 11.63 -13.07 22.49
N VAL A 138 11.20 -13.83 21.48
CA VAL A 138 11.39 -13.47 20.07
C VAL A 138 10.47 -12.32 19.69
N SER A 139 9.19 -12.38 20.09
CA SER A 139 8.24 -11.28 19.84
C SER A 139 8.65 -10.00 20.57
N THR A 140 9.11 -10.09 21.82
CA THR A 140 9.59 -8.93 22.59
C THR A 140 10.85 -8.33 21.98
N ALA A 141 11.80 -9.15 21.51
CA ALA A 141 12.96 -8.67 20.78
C ALA A 141 12.57 -7.93 19.49
N ALA A 142 11.62 -8.48 18.71
CA ALA A 142 11.10 -7.84 17.51
C ALA A 142 10.36 -6.53 17.80
N LEU A 143 9.60 -6.45 18.90
CA LEU A 143 8.94 -5.22 19.32
C LEU A 143 9.96 -4.16 19.76
N LYS A 144 11.01 -4.54 20.51
CA LYS A 144 12.11 -3.64 20.85
C LYS A 144 12.80 -3.10 19.59
N GLU A 145 13.11 -3.96 18.64
CA GLU A 145 13.69 -3.56 17.35
C GLU A 145 12.79 -2.53 16.64
N ALA A 146 11.47 -2.77 16.60
CA ALA A 146 10.50 -1.84 16.00
C ALA A 146 10.42 -0.49 16.74
N ILE A 147 10.42 -0.50 18.08
CA ILE A 147 10.39 0.73 18.90
C ILE A 147 11.67 1.55 18.71
N LEU A 148 12.83 0.90 18.66
CA LEU A 148 14.11 1.59 18.48
C LEU A 148 14.26 2.15 17.06
N ALA A 149 13.72 1.46 16.05
CA ALA A 149 13.75 1.96 14.69
C ALA A 149 12.75 3.09 14.45
N PHE A 150 11.53 2.93 14.96
CA PHE A 150 10.39 3.83 14.74
C PHE A 150 9.73 4.22 16.07
N PRO A 151 10.44 4.99 16.92
CA PRO A 151 9.92 5.48 18.19
C PRO A 151 8.70 6.38 18.02
N GLU A 152 8.55 7.05 16.88
CA GLU A 152 7.48 7.98 16.56
C GLU A 152 6.09 7.33 16.60
N VAL A 153 5.99 6.01 16.41
CA VAL A 153 4.73 5.26 16.42
C VAL A 153 4.14 5.18 17.82
N VAL A 154 4.98 4.98 18.84
CA VAL A 154 4.57 4.74 20.23
C VAL A 154 3.60 5.80 20.74
N PRO A 155 3.89 7.12 20.70
CA PRO A 155 2.99 8.13 21.24
C PRO A 155 1.63 8.16 20.52
N TYR A 156 1.60 8.03 19.20
CA TYR A 156 0.31 7.93 18.47
C TYR A 156 -0.47 6.68 18.86
N LEU A 157 0.23 5.56 18.97
CA LEU A 157 -0.39 4.27 19.21
C LEU A 157 -1.02 4.22 20.60
N VAL A 158 -0.30 4.65 21.64
CA VAL A 158 -0.82 4.64 23.01
C VAL A 158 -2.00 5.61 23.16
N ASP A 159 -1.93 6.79 22.52
CA ASP A 159 -3.03 7.76 22.55
C ASP A 159 -4.29 7.24 21.86
N LYS A 160 -4.15 6.61 20.68
CA LYS A 160 -5.28 6.04 19.94
C LYS A 160 -5.81 4.76 20.56
N ALA A 161 -4.95 3.96 21.19
CA ALA A 161 -5.34 2.74 21.89
C ALA A 161 -5.91 3.02 23.29
N GLY A 162 -5.73 4.22 23.85
CA GLY A 162 -6.15 4.55 25.21
C GLY A 162 -5.27 3.88 26.28
N VAL A 163 -3.99 3.71 25.97
CA VAL A 163 -2.97 3.10 26.83
C VAL A 163 -2.13 4.22 27.46
N ASN A 164 -1.80 4.10 28.74
CA ASN A 164 -1.01 5.11 29.45
C ASN A 164 0.46 4.69 29.54
N LEU A 165 1.36 5.61 29.22
CA LEU A 165 2.80 5.47 29.47
C LEU A 165 3.22 6.31 30.69
N PRO A 166 4.25 5.87 31.43
CA PRO A 166 4.90 6.69 32.46
C PRO A 166 5.34 8.05 31.90
N GLY A 167 5.17 9.11 32.70
CA GLY A 167 5.40 10.49 32.26
C GLY A 167 6.86 10.77 31.85
N ASN A 168 7.84 10.13 32.50
CA ASN A 168 9.26 10.22 32.15
C ASN A 168 9.53 9.69 30.73
N ILE A 169 8.98 8.51 30.42
CA ILE A 169 9.12 7.89 29.09
C ILE A 169 8.44 8.78 28.06
N ARG A 170 7.20 9.21 28.33
CA ARG A 170 6.43 10.06 27.39
C ARG A 170 7.13 11.39 27.08
N ALA A 171 7.93 11.92 27.99
CA ALA A 171 8.69 13.15 27.80
C ALA A 171 10.01 12.96 27.02
N HIS A 172 10.36 11.73 26.64
CA HIS A 172 11.59 11.46 25.88
C HIS A 172 11.55 12.12 24.50
N ASP A 173 12.63 12.79 24.08
CA ASP A 173 12.65 13.60 22.85
C ASP A 173 12.40 12.77 21.59
N THR A 174 12.86 11.52 21.56
CA THR A 174 12.59 10.60 20.42
C THR A 174 11.13 10.19 20.28
N LEU A 175 10.31 10.38 21.32
CA LEU A 175 8.87 10.10 21.33
C LEU A 175 8.05 11.37 21.11
N ARG A 176 8.69 12.48 20.71
CA ARG A 176 8.02 13.73 20.36
C ARG A 176 7.08 13.50 19.18
N ILE A 177 5.87 14.06 19.26
CA ILE A 177 4.89 14.01 18.18
C ILE A 177 5.09 15.21 17.25
N THR A 178 5.11 14.94 15.95
CA THR A 178 5.04 15.98 14.90
C THR A 178 3.75 15.77 14.11
N THR A 179 2.85 16.75 14.03
CA THR A 179 1.52 16.57 13.42
C THR A 179 1.38 17.11 12.00
N GLN A 180 2.47 17.60 11.41
CA GLN A 180 2.48 18.26 10.11
C GLN A 180 3.80 18.07 9.38
N TYR A 181 3.83 18.43 8.10
CA TYR A 181 5.05 18.44 7.30
C TYR A 181 6.06 19.45 7.85
N THR A 182 7.32 19.03 7.98
CA THR A 182 8.45 19.86 8.41
C THR A 182 9.49 19.89 7.29
N HIS A 183 9.76 21.09 6.76
CA HIS A 183 10.70 21.27 5.64
C HIS A 183 12.14 20.88 5.99
N ASP A 184 12.57 21.13 7.22
CA ASP A 184 13.92 20.84 7.69
C ASP A 184 14.14 19.34 7.98
N ASP A 185 13.05 18.57 8.13
CA ASP A 185 13.09 17.13 8.36
C ASP A 185 12.01 16.39 7.54
N PRO A 186 12.22 16.26 6.21
CA PRO A 186 11.27 15.55 5.35
C PRO A 186 11.14 14.07 5.72
N ALA A 187 12.27 13.40 6.04
CA ALA A 187 12.28 11.99 6.39
C ALA A 187 11.53 11.72 7.70
N GLY A 188 11.78 12.51 8.74
CA GLY A 188 11.02 12.43 9.99
C GLY A 188 9.54 12.74 9.79
N SER A 189 9.19 13.70 8.92
CA SER A 189 7.79 13.96 8.54
C SER A 189 7.12 12.70 7.98
N THR A 190 7.82 11.93 7.13
CA THR A 190 7.34 10.65 6.62
C THR A 190 7.18 9.61 7.71
N LEU A 191 8.16 9.44 8.60
CA LEU A 191 8.08 8.45 9.68
C LEU A 191 6.95 8.77 10.65
N HIS A 192 6.75 10.04 11.00
CA HIS A 192 5.59 10.46 11.78
C HIS A 192 4.27 10.23 11.05
N MET A 193 4.23 10.51 9.75
CA MET A 193 3.03 10.24 8.93
C MET A 193 2.67 8.75 8.96
N LEU A 194 3.64 7.87 8.69
CA LEU A 194 3.44 6.43 8.67
C LEU A 194 3.11 5.86 10.05
N GLY A 195 3.73 6.38 11.11
CA GLY A 195 3.42 5.99 12.48
C GLY A 195 2.01 6.40 12.91
N HIS A 196 1.60 7.62 12.58
CA HIS A 196 0.24 8.09 12.83
C HIS A 196 -0.79 7.30 12.01
N LEU A 197 -0.50 7.02 10.74
CA LEU A 197 -1.30 6.19 9.85
C LEU A 197 -1.50 4.78 10.43
N TYR A 198 -0.42 4.15 10.89
CA TYR A 198 -0.48 2.85 11.55
C TYR A 198 -1.35 2.90 12.80
N ALA A 199 -1.13 3.86 13.70
CA ALA A 199 -1.90 3.99 14.94
C ALA A 199 -3.41 4.20 14.68
N LEU A 200 -3.78 5.00 13.69
CA LEU A 200 -5.19 5.21 13.32
C LEU A 200 -5.90 3.92 12.91
N ARG A 201 -5.17 2.98 12.32
CA ARG A 201 -5.72 1.71 11.81
C ARG A 201 -5.63 0.59 12.83
N ALA A 202 -4.45 0.43 13.41
CA ALA A 202 -4.08 -0.71 14.21
C ALA A 202 -4.35 -0.54 15.72
N ASN A 203 -4.83 0.63 16.20
CA ASN A 203 -5.11 0.83 17.63
C ASN A 203 -5.95 -0.29 18.27
N SER A 204 -6.92 -0.85 17.54
CA SER A 204 -7.77 -1.94 18.05
C SER A 204 -7.00 -3.22 18.36
N LEU A 205 -5.84 -3.41 17.71
CA LEU A 205 -4.94 -4.55 17.95
C LEU A 205 -4.12 -4.39 19.24
N TRP A 206 -3.98 -3.17 19.74
CA TRP A 206 -3.11 -2.84 20.90
C TRP A 206 -3.88 -2.43 22.15
N LYS A 207 -5.17 -2.13 22.01
CA LYS A 207 -6.01 -1.56 23.10
C LYS A 207 -6.23 -2.49 24.28
N ASN A 208 -6.36 -3.80 24.03
CA ASN A 208 -6.76 -4.77 25.05
C ASN A 208 -5.56 -5.56 25.57
N GLU A 209 -5.70 -6.10 26.78
CA GLU A 209 -4.74 -7.08 27.31
C GLU A 209 -4.78 -8.38 26.49
N PRO A 210 -3.63 -9.07 26.33
CA PRO A 210 -2.33 -8.78 26.96
C PRO A 210 -1.47 -7.76 26.21
N HIS A 211 -1.86 -7.35 24.99
CA HIS A 211 -1.02 -6.52 24.10
C HIS A 211 -0.74 -5.12 24.66
N SER A 212 -1.70 -4.50 25.33
CA SER A 212 -1.52 -3.18 25.96
C SER A 212 -0.45 -3.19 27.05
N VAL A 213 -0.50 -4.18 27.96
CA VAL A 213 0.47 -4.35 29.05
C VAL A 213 1.84 -4.74 28.50
N TRP A 214 1.88 -5.61 27.49
CA TRP A 214 3.13 -5.99 26.82
C TRP A 214 3.79 -4.81 26.10
N LEU A 215 3.03 -3.95 25.43
CA LEU A 215 3.55 -2.74 24.79
C LEU A 215 4.18 -1.80 25.83
N THR A 216 3.46 -1.48 26.90
CA THR A 216 3.96 -0.55 27.93
C THR A 216 5.21 -1.07 28.64
N SER A 217 5.24 -2.36 28.99
CA SER A 217 6.41 -2.97 29.63
C SER A 217 7.62 -3.03 28.68
N THR A 218 7.39 -3.32 27.40
CA THR A 218 8.46 -3.36 26.40
C THR A 218 9.05 -1.98 26.16
N VAL A 219 8.21 -0.96 26.00
CA VAL A 219 8.63 0.44 25.87
C VAL A 219 9.45 0.87 27.09
N ALA A 220 8.99 0.58 28.31
CA ALA A 220 9.74 0.90 29.52
C ALA A 220 11.09 0.19 29.58
N SER A 221 11.16 -1.08 29.17
CA SER A 221 12.42 -1.82 29.12
C SER A 221 13.40 -1.33 28.04
N ALA A 222 12.90 -0.63 27.02
CA ALA A 222 13.69 -0.07 25.93
C ALA A 222 14.08 1.40 26.16
N GLU A 223 13.60 2.05 27.24
CA GLU A 223 13.79 3.48 27.52
C GLU A 223 15.27 3.91 27.41
N ALA A 224 16.18 3.17 28.05
CA ALA A 224 17.61 3.48 28.06
C ALA A 224 18.30 3.37 26.68
N GLN A 225 17.66 2.71 25.71
CA GLN A 225 18.17 2.52 24.35
C GLN A 225 17.50 3.47 23.35
N LEU A 226 16.49 4.25 23.75
CA LEU A 226 15.84 5.21 22.87
C LEU A 226 16.86 6.24 22.37
N GLY A 227 16.90 6.42 21.05
CA GLY A 227 17.87 7.30 20.39
C GLY A 227 19.22 6.64 20.07
N ALA A 228 19.42 5.37 20.43
CA ALA A 228 20.55 4.60 19.95
C ALA A 228 20.50 4.42 18.43
N LYS A 229 21.68 4.26 17.82
CA LYS A 229 21.78 3.99 16.38
C LYS A 229 21.17 2.62 16.06
N SER A 230 20.33 2.59 15.04
CA SER A 230 19.70 1.39 14.51
C SER A 230 19.85 1.40 13.00
N SER A 231 20.36 0.31 12.42
CA SER A 231 20.52 0.18 10.96
C SER A 231 19.18 0.31 10.24
N MET A 232 18.10 -0.25 10.81
CA MET A 232 16.75 -0.13 10.26
C MET A 232 16.26 1.34 10.28
N ARG A 233 16.59 2.11 11.33
CA ARG A 233 16.29 3.54 11.41
C ARG A 233 17.04 4.33 10.34
N GLU A 234 18.35 4.11 10.23
CA GLU A 234 19.20 4.80 9.25
C GLU A 234 18.74 4.49 7.81
N ASN A 235 18.43 3.23 7.52
CA ASN A 235 17.87 2.83 6.23
C ASN A 235 16.53 3.52 5.95
N ALA A 236 15.64 3.62 6.93
CA ALA A 236 14.34 4.28 6.76
C ALA A 236 14.46 5.79 6.55
N LEU A 237 15.36 6.45 7.27
CA LEU A 237 15.64 7.88 7.09
C LEU A 237 16.20 8.16 5.68
N ASN A 238 17.12 7.30 5.21
CA ASN A 238 17.66 7.41 3.86
C ASN A 238 16.60 7.13 2.79
N HIS A 239 15.80 6.08 2.99
CA HIS A 239 14.74 5.69 2.05
C HIS A 239 13.69 6.80 1.87
N PHE A 240 13.34 7.50 2.95
CA PHE A 240 12.36 8.59 2.94
C PHE A 240 12.99 9.99 2.94
N GLY A 241 14.25 10.13 2.51
CA GLY A 241 14.97 11.41 2.50
C GLY A 241 14.25 12.53 1.74
N GLN A 242 13.43 12.19 0.74
CA GLN A 242 12.64 13.15 -0.04
C GLN A 242 11.33 13.58 0.61
N GLY A 243 10.98 13.00 1.76
CA GLY A 243 9.72 13.21 2.45
C GLY A 243 8.57 12.35 1.92
N PRO A 244 7.32 12.66 2.32
CA PRO A 244 6.16 11.84 1.97
C PRO A 244 5.92 11.81 0.46
N SER A 245 5.69 10.62 -0.08
CA SER A 245 5.49 10.40 -1.51
C SER A 245 4.05 10.69 -1.97
N GLU A 246 3.84 10.76 -3.28
CA GLU A 246 2.48 10.86 -3.83
C GLU A 246 1.64 9.62 -3.52
N ALA A 247 2.24 8.42 -3.52
CA ALA A 247 1.54 7.19 -3.14
C ALA A 247 0.99 7.27 -1.71
N MET A 248 1.79 7.80 -0.79
CA MET A 248 1.41 8.07 0.59
C MET A 248 0.25 9.08 0.69
N ALA A 249 0.30 10.18 -0.05
CA ALA A 249 -0.76 11.18 -0.08
C ALA A 249 -2.07 10.64 -0.71
N ARG A 250 -1.96 9.89 -1.82
CA ARG A 250 -3.08 9.21 -2.48
C ARG A 250 -3.76 8.26 -1.52
N HIS A 251 -2.98 7.43 -0.84
CA HIS A 251 -3.46 6.50 0.17
C HIS A 251 -4.19 7.18 1.33
N ALA A 252 -3.68 8.32 1.81
CA ALA A 252 -4.31 9.10 2.87
C ALA A 252 -5.68 9.65 2.45
N ILE A 253 -5.80 10.18 1.23
CA ILE A 253 -7.08 10.66 0.69
C ILE A 253 -8.06 9.51 0.53
N VAL A 254 -7.66 8.42 -0.12
CA VAL A 254 -8.57 7.32 -0.44
C VAL A 254 -9.04 6.60 0.84
N ALA A 255 -8.19 6.52 1.86
CA ALA A 255 -8.58 6.00 3.17
C ALA A 255 -9.44 6.99 4.00
N ASP A 256 -9.69 8.21 3.50
CA ASP A 256 -10.38 9.30 4.20
C ASP A 256 -9.75 9.62 5.58
N LEU A 257 -8.42 9.62 5.63
CA LEU A 257 -7.64 9.87 6.85
C LEU A 257 -7.14 11.32 6.86
N ARG A 258 -8.05 12.28 7.06
CA ARG A 258 -7.75 13.72 6.98
C ARG A 258 -6.58 14.18 7.85
N ALA A 259 -6.40 13.56 9.02
CA ALA A 259 -5.28 13.87 9.92
C ALA A 259 -3.91 13.58 9.31
N ILE A 260 -3.85 12.68 8.32
CA ILE A 260 -2.62 12.28 7.63
C ILE A 260 -2.27 13.28 6.50
N ASN A 261 -3.26 14.02 5.98
CA ASN A 261 -3.04 15.01 4.92
C ASN A 261 -2.13 16.16 5.38
N ALA A 262 -2.07 16.47 6.68
CA ALA A 262 -1.22 17.52 7.24
C ALA A 262 0.29 17.24 7.08
N TYR A 263 0.68 15.98 6.88
CA TYR A 263 2.07 15.58 6.64
C TYR A 263 2.47 15.68 5.17
N CYS A 264 1.50 15.77 4.26
CA CYS A 264 1.81 15.90 2.84
C CYS A 264 2.50 17.24 2.57
N ARG A 265 3.43 17.23 1.62
CA ARG A 265 4.17 18.44 1.25
C ARG A 265 3.18 19.54 0.79
N PRO A 266 3.40 20.81 1.14
CA PRO A 266 2.62 21.90 0.57
C PRO A 266 2.65 21.83 -0.97
N GLY A 267 1.47 21.88 -1.59
CA GLY A 267 1.32 21.75 -3.05
C GLY A 267 1.10 20.33 -3.57
N THR A 268 1.11 19.29 -2.71
CA THR A 268 0.78 17.92 -3.15
C THR A 268 -0.64 17.79 -3.67
N PHE A 269 -1.62 18.45 -3.05
CA PHE A 269 -3.02 18.33 -3.46
C PHE A 269 -3.38 19.38 -4.52
N PRO A 270 -3.96 18.98 -5.67
CA PRO A 270 -4.40 19.92 -6.69
C PRO A 270 -5.60 20.75 -6.19
N PRO A 271 -5.85 21.95 -6.76
CA PRO A 271 -6.99 22.78 -6.40
C PRO A 271 -8.34 22.10 -6.64
N ILE A 272 -8.40 21.24 -7.65
CA ILE A 272 -9.59 20.45 -8.02
C ILE A 272 -9.22 18.97 -7.86
N ILE A 273 -9.95 18.29 -6.99
CA ILE A 273 -9.79 16.85 -6.72
C ILE A 273 -10.97 16.13 -7.36
N HIS A 274 -10.69 15.21 -8.28
CA HIS A 274 -11.70 14.39 -8.91
C HIS A 274 -12.00 13.14 -8.07
N ALA A 275 -13.28 12.78 -7.91
CA ALA A 275 -13.66 11.62 -7.11
C ALA A 275 -13.19 10.27 -7.70
N TYR A 276 -12.98 10.21 -9.03
CA TYR A 276 -12.51 9.01 -9.73
C TYR A 276 -10.99 8.85 -9.70
N ASP A 277 -10.25 9.93 -9.46
CA ASP A 277 -8.80 9.93 -9.29
C ASP A 277 -8.39 11.15 -8.45
N PRO A 278 -8.32 11.01 -7.12
CA PRO A 278 -8.15 12.15 -6.24
C PRO A 278 -6.72 12.71 -6.24
N LEU A 279 -5.75 11.94 -6.74
CA LEU A 279 -4.37 12.37 -6.89
C LEU A 279 -3.78 11.64 -8.09
N SER A 280 -4.01 12.18 -9.28
CA SER A 280 -3.48 11.63 -10.52
C SER A 280 -1.94 11.59 -10.48
N PRO A 281 -1.32 10.54 -11.04
CA PRO A 281 0.13 10.47 -11.11
C PRO A 281 0.69 11.62 -11.96
N SER A 282 1.89 12.09 -11.63
CA SER A 282 2.61 13.10 -12.42
C SER A 282 2.89 12.66 -13.87
N THR A 283 2.81 11.36 -14.15
CA THR A 283 2.99 10.74 -15.47
C THR A 283 1.67 10.53 -16.24
N SER A 284 0.55 11.05 -15.74
CA SER A 284 -0.74 10.96 -16.43
C SER A 284 -0.67 11.62 -17.82
N LEU A 285 -0.93 10.82 -18.85
CA LEU A 285 -0.93 11.27 -20.26
C LEU A 285 -2.28 11.83 -20.71
N THR A 286 -3.38 11.42 -20.06
CA THR A 286 -4.74 11.78 -20.45
C THR A 286 -5.58 12.15 -19.23
N TYR A 287 -6.46 13.13 -19.40
CA TYR A 287 -7.40 13.61 -18.39
C TYR A 287 -8.80 13.73 -18.98
N TYR A 288 -9.85 13.56 -18.17
CA TYR A 288 -11.23 13.86 -18.59
C TYR A 288 -11.46 15.38 -18.64
N ASP A 289 -10.72 16.07 -19.51
CA ASP A 289 -10.81 17.49 -19.74
C ASP A 289 -11.46 17.79 -21.10
N GLU A 290 -11.54 19.06 -21.47
CA GLU A 290 -12.10 19.45 -22.77
C GLU A 290 -11.34 18.81 -23.94
N THR A 291 -10.04 18.52 -23.79
CA THR A 291 -9.22 17.89 -24.82
C THR A 291 -9.63 16.46 -25.09
N TYR A 292 -9.88 15.68 -24.03
CA TYR A 292 -10.38 14.31 -24.15
C TYR A 292 -11.76 14.23 -24.81
N PHE A 293 -12.60 15.25 -24.63
CA PHE A 293 -13.94 15.30 -25.21
C PHE A 293 -14.01 16.08 -26.55
N GLN A 294 -12.88 16.45 -27.17
CA GLN A 294 -12.88 17.21 -28.44
C GLN A 294 -13.60 16.47 -29.56
N ASP A 295 -13.39 15.15 -29.64
CA ASP A 295 -13.94 14.30 -30.70
C ASP A 295 -15.28 13.66 -30.33
N VAL A 296 -15.78 13.91 -29.11
CA VAL A 296 -17.10 13.42 -28.70
C VAL A 296 -18.15 14.35 -29.29
N PRO A 297 -19.04 13.86 -30.18
CA PRO A 297 -20.08 14.69 -30.76
C PRO A 297 -20.94 15.27 -29.64
N ARG A 298 -20.80 16.57 -29.38
CA ARG A 298 -21.68 17.27 -28.45
C ARG A 298 -23.07 17.22 -29.09
N GLY A 299 -23.91 16.30 -28.60
CA GLY A 299 -25.27 16.16 -29.05
C GLY A 299 -25.92 17.53 -29.03
N GLN A 300 -26.20 18.08 -30.22
CA GLN A 300 -26.90 19.35 -30.34
C GLN A 300 -28.16 19.22 -29.48
N SER A 301 -28.31 20.11 -28.50
CA SER A 301 -29.55 20.27 -27.76
C SER A 301 -30.66 20.37 -28.79
N SER A 302 -31.51 19.35 -28.84
CA SER A 302 -32.48 19.16 -29.92
C SER A 302 -33.53 20.26 -29.83
N ALA A 303 -33.30 21.38 -30.51
CA ALA A 303 -34.36 22.27 -30.92
C ALA A 303 -35.18 21.47 -31.94
N ARG A 304 -36.30 20.92 -31.48
CA ARG A 304 -37.25 20.16 -32.28
C ARG A 304 -37.75 21.01 -33.45
N THR A 305 -37.27 20.72 -34.65
CA THR A 305 -38.02 20.96 -35.88
C THR A 305 -37.84 19.76 -36.79
N ALA A 306 -38.94 19.04 -36.99
CA ALA A 306 -39.03 17.87 -37.84
C ALA A 306 -38.99 18.28 -39.32
N SER A 307 -38.21 17.59 -40.12
CA SER A 307 -38.61 17.20 -41.47
C SER A 307 -37.84 15.98 -41.91
N HIS A 308 -38.63 15.01 -42.36
CA HIS A 308 -38.28 13.74 -42.95
C HIS A 308 -37.33 13.95 -44.15
N ASP A 309 -36.16 13.31 -44.14
CA ASP A 309 -35.62 12.78 -45.39
C ASP A 309 -34.70 11.58 -45.15
N ARG A 310 -34.95 10.52 -45.91
CA ARG A 310 -34.15 9.30 -45.94
C ARG A 310 -32.99 9.53 -46.89
N GLN A 311 -31.75 9.35 -46.45
CA GLN A 311 -30.69 8.89 -47.35
C GLN A 311 -29.42 8.39 -46.62
N HIS A 312 -29.07 7.16 -46.99
CA HIS A 312 -27.73 6.61 -47.23
C HIS A 312 -26.72 6.54 -46.06
N MET A 313 -26.43 5.31 -45.63
CA MET A 313 -25.23 4.96 -44.86
C MET A 313 -24.06 4.72 -45.83
N PRO A 314 -22.96 5.49 -45.77
CA PRO A 314 -21.67 5.03 -46.24
C PRO A 314 -20.96 4.38 -45.04
N GLY A 315 -20.85 3.05 -45.08
CA GLY A 315 -19.82 2.35 -44.33
C GLY A 315 -18.50 2.57 -45.06
N ASP A 316 -17.59 3.31 -44.43
CA ASP A 316 -16.16 3.22 -44.75
C ASP A 316 -15.40 3.61 -43.47
N PHE A 317 -14.92 2.59 -42.75
CA PHE A 317 -13.90 2.77 -41.72
C PHE A 317 -12.57 2.76 -42.48
N ALA A 318 -12.03 3.94 -42.75
CA ALA A 318 -10.64 4.06 -43.14
C ALA A 318 -9.79 3.81 -41.89
N ASP A 319 -9.01 2.73 -41.92
CA ASP A 319 -7.96 2.46 -40.94
C ASP A 319 -6.87 3.54 -41.10
N ASP A 320 -6.88 4.55 -40.23
CA ASP A 320 -5.76 5.48 -40.07
C ASP A 320 -4.77 4.84 -39.09
N ASP A 321 -3.71 4.28 -39.65
CA ASP A 321 -2.60 3.65 -38.93
C ASP A 321 -1.76 4.74 -38.24
N GLY A 322 -2.31 5.33 -37.18
CA GLY A 322 -1.60 6.22 -36.29
C GLY A 322 -0.48 5.47 -35.57
N ALA A 323 0.75 5.97 -35.74
CA ALA A 323 1.98 5.41 -35.20
C ALA A 323 1.84 4.98 -33.73
N GLY A 324 1.97 3.67 -33.51
CA GLY A 324 2.05 3.08 -32.18
C GLY A 324 3.20 3.73 -31.42
N VAL A 325 2.91 4.24 -30.23
CA VAL A 325 3.94 4.55 -29.25
C VAL A 325 4.52 3.21 -28.81
N ASP A 326 5.78 2.96 -29.17
CA ASP A 326 6.53 1.79 -28.71
C ASP A 326 6.56 1.79 -27.17
N LEU A 327 5.75 0.89 -26.59
CA LEU A 327 5.80 0.54 -25.16
C LEU A 327 6.81 -0.61 -24.92
N GLU A 328 7.74 -0.86 -25.84
CA GLU A 328 8.67 -2.00 -25.80
C GLU A 328 10.03 -1.73 -25.15
N ASP A 329 10.24 -0.60 -24.48
CA ASP A 329 11.48 -0.34 -23.72
C ASP A 329 11.32 -0.55 -22.21
N MET A 330 10.76 -1.69 -21.81
CA MET A 330 10.96 -2.23 -20.47
C MET A 330 11.84 -3.48 -20.54
N ASP A 331 13.02 -3.40 -19.91
CA ASP A 331 14.01 -4.48 -19.86
C ASP A 331 13.35 -5.82 -19.46
N PRO A 332 13.49 -6.89 -20.27
CA PRO A 332 12.97 -8.23 -19.98
C PRO A 332 13.34 -8.76 -18.59
N GLN A 333 14.46 -8.31 -18.03
CA GLN A 333 14.89 -8.67 -16.67
C GLN A 333 13.95 -8.10 -15.60
N VAL A 334 13.39 -6.90 -15.80
CA VAL A 334 12.40 -6.31 -14.87
C VAL A 334 11.12 -7.14 -14.85
N TYR A 335 10.64 -7.59 -16.02
CA TYR A 335 9.44 -8.43 -16.09
C TYR A 335 9.63 -9.76 -15.38
N LEU A 336 10.81 -10.38 -15.54
CA LEU A 336 11.15 -11.63 -14.86
C LEU A 336 11.23 -11.46 -13.34
N ILE A 337 11.84 -10.37 -12.85
CA ILE A 337 11.92 -10.05 -11.41
C ILE A 337 10.51 -9.78 -10.86
N ILE A 338 9.72 -8.92 -11.51
CA ILE A 338 8.35 -8.63 -11.08
C ILE A 338 7.49 -9.90 -11.11
N SER A 339 7.63 -10.76 -12.12
CA SER A 339 6.92 -12.04 -12.22
C SER A 339 7.34 -13.02 -11.12
N TRP A 340 8.63 -13.08 -10.80
CA TRP A 340 9.17 -13.90 -9.71
C TRP A 340 8.67 -13.42 -8.34
N ILE A 341 8.73 -12.10 -8.09
CA ILE A 341 8.19 -11.46 -6.89
C ILE A 341 6.69 -11.74 -6.79
N LYS A 342 5.93 -11.54 -7.88
CA LYS A 342 4.50 -11.85 -7.95
C LYS A 342 4.21 -13.29 -7.56
N HIS A 343 4.97 -14.25 -8.11
CA HIS A 343 4.78 -15.66 -7.81
C HIS A 343 5.11 -15.99 -6.34
N LYS A 344 6.16 -15.40 -5.75
CA LYS A 344 6.48 -15.57 -4.32
C LYS A 344 5.41 -14.93 -3.42
N ILE A 345 5.02 -13.68 -3.69
CA ILE A 345 4.07 -12.92 -2.86
C ILE A 345 2.65 -13.50 -2.93
N MET A 346 2.21 -13.96 -4.11
CA MET A 346 0.89 -14.57 -4.29
C MET A 346 0.86 -16.06 -3.92
N GLY A 347 1.97 -16.79 -4.14
CA GLY A 347 2.06 -18.24 -3.96
C GLY A 347 2.29 -18.73 -2.53
N MET A 348 2.56 -17.82 -1.59
CA MET A 348 2.58 -18.11 -0.15
C MET A 348 1.13 -18.26 0.37
N LEU A 349 0.61 -19.48 0.28
CA LEU A 349 -0.70 -19.92 0.77
C LEU A 349 -0.56 -20.92 1.91
#